data_AF-A0A2S7P8P9-F1
#
_entry.id   AF-A0A2S7P8P9-F1
#
_cell.length_a   1.000
_cell.length_b   1.000
_cell.length_c   1.000
_cell.angle_alpha   90.00
_cell.angle_beta   90.00
_cell.angle_gamma   90.00
#
_symmetry.space_group_name_H-M   'P 1'
#
loop_
_entity.id
_entity.type
_entity.pdbx_description
1 polymer ?
#
loop_
_entity_poly.entity_id
_entity_poly.type
_entity_poly.pdbx_seq_one_letter_code
_entity_poly.pdbx_strand_id
1 'polypeptide(L)'
;MKDEVNELIKPADETIQLVHEWLEDNDVEVGSLSYTPAKDWIQLTLPISEVERLLDTEYSIYGHEDGEYVVRTPQWSLPVHLHEHIETIQPTTSFFRPRPQAKAMKKVEEVAQYQGLAPAAYTPPTVGQTAADVCNVSAVTPDCLRTLYGTINYKVQSASKNKVALTDYLGESNNRSDTKLFLEHYRPEAASAAYTFDVQIINGGNNEQTQENATELAAGKDLEGNLDSETILGIAYPTPMIAYTTGGSPPFIPDIQTPTDTNEPYLIWLQYMLAQSDSALPSVVSNSYQDTEQTVPYSYALRVCQGFAQLGARGVSVLFGSGDNGVGVDGTCVSNDGSNSTTFLAMFPSTCPYVTSVGGTKFINPEVVATDARNGYVSGGGFSRYFPRPSYQDSALKPYLKSLPKNISSLYNATGRGFPDIAAQGYHYVTVWNGTIVSLDGTSAATPTASAILALVNDALIAADWV
;
A
#
# COMPACT_ATOMS: atom_id res chain seq x y z
N MET A 1 -18.30 6.11 -15.86
CA MET A 1 -18.36 5.46 -14.53
C MET A 1 -18.01 6.43 -13.42
N LYS A 2 -16.95 7.24 -13.57
CA LYS A 2 -16.59 8.30 -12.62
C LYS A 2 -17.77 9.17 -12.18
N ASP A 3 -18.49 9.75 -13.13
CA ASP A 3 -19.58 10.69 -12.81
C ASP A 3 -20.73 9.99 -12.08
N GLU A 4 -21.05 8.74 -12.43
CA GLU A 4 -22.05 7.94 -11.72
C GLU A 4 -21.64 7.63 -10.28
N VAL A 5 -20.37 7.30 -10.05
CA VAL A 5 -19.82 7.08 -8.70
C VAL A 5 -19.83 8.39 -7.90
N ASN A 6 -19.42 9.51 -8.52
CA ASN A 6 -19.46 10.83 -7.88
C ASN A 6 -20.89 11.21 -7.48
N GLU A 7 -21.88 11.01 -8.35
CA GLU A 7 -23.28 11.30 -8.04
C GLU A 7 -23.83 10.37 -6.94
N LEU A 8 -23.41 9.10 -6.92
CA LEU A 8 -23.85 8.14 -5.89
C LEU A 8 -23.34 8.50 -4.48
N ILE A 9 -22.12 9.03 -4.39
CA ILE A 9 -21.46 9.32 -3.12
C ILE A 9 -21.49 10.80 -2.73
N LYS A 10 -22.03 11.65 -3.61
CA LYS A 10 -22.22 13.08 -3.32
C LYS A 10 -23.02 13.22 -2.02
N PRO A 11 -22.57 14.06 -1.06
CA PRO A 11 -23.35 14.34 0.13
C PRO A 11 -24.73 14.92 -0.24
N ALA A 12 -25.73 14.65 0.61
CA ALA A 12 -27.06 15.23 0.45
C ALA A 12 -26.98 16.76 0.36
N ASP A 13 -27.86 17.38 -0.43
CA ASP A 13 -27.86 18.84 -0.59
C ASP A 13 -28.07 19.56 0.76
N GLU A 14 -28.83 18.94 1.69
CA GLU A 14 -28.97 19.40 3.08
C GLU A 14 -27.63 19.41 3.84
N THR A 15 -26.84 18.33 3.75
CA THR A 15 -25.49 18.27 4.33
C THR A 15 -24.61 19.40 3.80
N ILE A 16 -24.61 19.62 2.47
CA ILE A 16 -23.80 20.67 1.84
C ILE A 16 -24.27 22.04 2.32
N GLN A 17 -25.58 22.27 2.39
CA GLN A 17 -26.16 23.52 2.85
C GLN A 17 -25.78 23.81 4.30
N LEU A 18 -25.93 22.85 5.22
CA LEU A 18 -25.61 23.03 6.63
C LEU A 18 -24.13 23.34 6.85
N VAL A 19 -23.23 22.68 6.11
CA VAL A 19 -21.79 22.96 6.19
C VAL A 19 -21.46 24.34 5.62
N HIS A 20 -22.09 24.74 4.51
CA HIS A 20 -21.89 26.08 3.95
C HIS A 20 -22.42 27.18 4.88
N GLU A 21 -23.62 27.03 5.44
CA GLU A 21 -24.20 27.99 6.39
C GLU A 21 -23.30 28.13 7.62
N TRP A 22 -22.80 27.03 8.17
CA TRP A 22 -21.84 27.07 9.28
C TRP A 22 -20.53 27.79 8.92
N LEU A 23 -19.98 27.57 7.72
CA LEU A 23 -18.79 28.25 7.25
C LEU A 23 -19.04 29.76 7.05
N GLU A 24 -20.18 30.14 6.46
CA GLU A 24 -20.58 31.54 6.26
C GLU A 24 -20.82 32.27 7.59
N ASP A 25 -21.49 31.63 8.56
CA ASP A 25 -21.68 32.13 9.93
C ASP A 25 -20.35 32.35 10.66
N ASN A 26 -19.27 31.74 10.17
CA ASN A 26 -17.90 31.94 10.64
C ASN A 26 -17.04 32.75 9.66
N ASP A 27 -17.64 33.61 8.84
CA ASP A 27 -16.95 34.54 7.93
C ASP A 27 -16.06 33.85 6.87
N VAL A 28 -16.34 32.60 6.54
CA VAL A 28 -15.66 31.86 5.46
C VAL A 28 -16.49 31.98 4.18
N GLU A 29 -15.98 32.72 3.19
CA GLU A 29 -16.67 32.89 1.91
C GLU A 29 -16.77 31.56 1.13
N VAL A 30 -17.98 31.12 0.80
CA VAL A 30 -18.22 29.89 0.01
C VAL A 30 -17.53 29.93 -1.36
N GLY A 31 -17.36 31.12 -1.94
CA GLY A 31 -16.63 31.30 -3.20
C GLY A 31 -15.14 30.97 -3.12
N SER A 32 -14.57 30.89 -1.92
CA SER A 32 -13.16 30.51 -1.68
C SER A 32 -12.97 29.00 -1.53
N LEU A 33 -14.05 28.24 -1.43
CA LEU A 33 -14.02 26.80 -1.22
C LEU A 33 -13.66 26.06 -2.51
N SER A 34 -12.84 25.03 -2.37
CA SER A 34 -12.56 24.07 -3.43
C SER A 34 -13.01 22.67 -3.00
N TYR A 35 -13.33 21.81 -3.96
CA TYR A 35 -14.00 20.55 -3.70
C TYR A 35 -13.34 19.40 -4.46
N THR A 36 -13.43 18.19 -3.90
CA THR A 36 -13.25 16.97 -4.70
C THR A 36 -14.35 16.86 -5.76
N PRO A 37 -14.15 16.07 -6.84
CA PRO A 37 -15.16 15.90 -7.89
C PRO A 37 -16.54 15.47 -7.38
N ALA A 38 -16.60 14.63 -6.34
CA ALA A 38 -17.86 14.20 -5.73
C ALA A 38 -18.42 15.19 -4.70
N LYS A 39 -17.72 16.30 -4.42
CA LYS A 39 -18.05 17.29 -3.39
C LYS A 39 -18.16 16.73 -1.98
N ASP A 40 -17.57 15.55 -1.75
CA ASP A 40 -17.49 14.86 -0.46
C ASP A 40 -16.26 15.29 0.36
N TRP A 41 -15.51 16.29 -0.13
CA TRP A 41 -14.42 16.95 0.57
C TRP A 41 -14.38 18.43 0.21
N ILE A 42 -14.20 19.27 1.22
CA ILE A 42 -14.00 20.71 1.08
C ILE A 42 -12.55 21.03 1.45
N GLN A 43 -11.87 21.77 0.58
CA GLN A 43 -10.53 22.29 0.80
C GLN A 43 -10.61 23.80 0.94
N LEU A 44 -10.08 24.31 2.05
CA LEU A 44 -10.00 25.73 2.36
C LEU A 44 -8.72 26.04 3.12
N THR A 45 -8.26 27.28 3.01
CA THR A 45 -7.06 27.80 3.68
C THR A 45 -7.45 29.01 4.51
N LEU A 46 -7.21 28.95 5.83
CA LEU A 46 -7.55 30.01 6.78
C LEU A 46 -6.37 30.33 7.70
N PRO A 47 -6.32 31.56 8.25
CA PRO A 47 -5.44 31.86 9.38
C PRO A 47 -5.75 30.95 10.58
N ILE A 48 -4.72 30.56 11.34
CA ILE A 48 -4.87 29.65 12.49
C ILE A 48 -5.90 30.17 13.50
N SER A 49 -5.92 31.49 13.76
CA SER A 49 -6.89 32.10 14.67
C SER A 49 -8.35 31.87 14.27
N GLU A 50 -8.64 31.81 12.96
CA GLU A 50 -9.97 31.52 12.46
C GLU A 50 -10.30 30.03 12.55
N VAL A 51 -9.32 29.15 12.31
CA VAL A 51 -9.49 27.70 12.47
C VAL A 51 -9.75 27.35 13.93
N GLU A 52 -9.02 27.95 14.87
CA GLU A 52 -9.21 27.79 16.32
C GLU A 52 -10.63 28.16 16.75
N ARG A 53 -11.13 29.30 16.25
CA ARG A 53 -12.52 29.74 16.50
C ARG A 53 -13.54 28.79 15.87
N LEU A 54 -13.34 28.40 14.62
CA LEU A 54 -14.24 27.53 13.86
C LEU A 54 -14.41 26.16 14.53
N LEU A 55 -13.32 25.63 15.07
CA LEU A 55 -13.23 24.26 15.60
C LEU A 55 -13.23 24.18 17.13
N ASP A 56 -13.43 25.31 17.83
CA ASP A 56 -13.35 25.43 19.28
C ASP A 56 -12.13 24.69 19.86
N THR A 57 -10.94 25.12 19.42
CA THR A 57 -9.67 24.47 19.74
C THR A 57 -8.52 25.47 19.80
N GLU A 58 -7.36 25.01 20.27
CA GLU A 58 -6.11 25.78 20.30
C GLU A 58 -5.01 25.00 19.58
N TYR A 59 -4.38 25.63 18.59
CA TYR A 59 -3.24 25.08 17.91
C TYR A 59 -1.96 25.46 18.64
N SER A 60 -1.07 24.49 18.77
CA SER A 60 0.27 24.68 19.31
C SER A 60 1.32 24.28 18.30
N ILE A 61 2.50 24.88 18.43
CA ILE A 61 3.70 24.42 17.74
C ILE A 61 4.29 23.27 18.57
N TYR A 62 4.30 22.08 18.00
CA TYR A 62 4.93 20.91 18.60
C TYR A 62 6.27 20.68 17.94
N GLY A 63 7.33 20.73 18.76
CA GLY A 63 8.69 20.39 18.34
C GLY A 63 9.01 18.93 18.68
N HIS A 64 9.70 18.25 17.78
CA HIS A 64 10.26 16.92 18.04
C HIS A 64 11.75 17.01 18.36
N GLU A 65 12.31 15.98 19.00
CA GLU A 65 13.71 15.89 19.45
C GLU A 65 14.75 16.04 18.32
N ASP A 66 14.33 15.89 17.07
CA ASP A 66 15.15 16.02 15.86
C ASP A 66 15.16 17.42 15.24
N GLY A 67 14.41 18.36 15.83
CA GLY A 67 14.34 19.75 15.40
C GLY A 67 13.23 20.09 14.39
N GLU A 68 12.36 19.14 14.01
CA GLU A 68 11.16 19.43 13.22
C GLU A 68 10.03 20.03 14.08
N TYR A 69 9.18 20.83 13.45
CA TYR A 69 8.03 21.47 14.11
C TYR A 69 6.75 21.32 13.28
N VAL A 70 5.62 21.11 13.96
CA VAL A 70 4.28 21.00 13.36
C VAL A 70 3.29 21.88 14.12
N VAL A 71 2.27 22.38 13.42
CA VAL A 71 1.20 23.21 14.01
C VAL A 71 -0.07 22.37 14.11
N ARG A 72 -0.43 21.89 15.30
CA ARG A 72 -1.53 20.93 15.52
C ARG A 72 -2.30 21.21 16.80
N THR A 73 -3.37 20.46 17.02
CA THR A 73 -4.14 20.43 18.27
C THR A 73 -4.49 18.99 18.64
N PRO A 74 -4.58 18.61 19.93
CA PRO A 74 -4.96 17.25 20.32
C PRO A 74 -6.47 16.97 20.18
N GLN A 75 -7.31 18.00 19.99
CA GLN A 75 -8.77 17.85 19.91
C GLN A 75 -9.41 18.97 19.08
N TRP A 76 -10.63 18.75 18.62
CA TRP A 76 -11.47 19.79 18.01
C TRP A 76 -12.93 19.43 18.27
N SER A 77 -13.80 20.42 18.11
CA SER A 77 -15.24 20.28 18.31
C SER A 77 -15.99 20.84 17.11
N LEU A 78 -17.24 20.40 16.95
CA LEU A 78 -18.21 20.96 16.03
C LEU A 78 -19.53 21.26 16.75
N PRO A 79 -20.32 22.20 16.23
CA PRO A 79 -21.74 22.27 16.52
C PRO A 79 -22.40 20.90 16.39
N VAL A 80 -23.25 20.54 17.35
CA VAL A 80 -23.89 19.21 17.45
C VAL A 80 -24.61 18.80 16.17
N HIS A 81 -25.26 19.75 15.49
CA HIS A 81 -25.99 19.49 14.26
C HIS A 81 -25.09 19.09 13.08
N LEU A 82 -23.76 19.30 13.15
CA LEU A 82 -22.82 18.91 12.09
C LEU A 82 -22.17 17.53 12.31
N HIS A 83 -22.42 16.89 13.46
CA HIS A 83 -21.75 15.63 13.80
C HIS A 83 -22.11 14.49 12.84
N GLU A 84 -23.30 14.52 12.24
CA GLU A 84 -23.72 13.57 11.22
C GLU A 84 -23.29 13.95 9.78
N HIS A 85 -22.71 15.14 9.61
CA HIS A 85 -22.38 15.73 8.32
C HIS A 85 -20.87 15.83 8.05
N ILE A 86 -20.05 15.93 9.10
CA ILE A 86 -18.59 16.05 8.99
C ILE A 86 -17.93 14.87 9.70
N GLU A 87 -17.34 13.97 8.91
CA GLU A 87 -16.66 12.77 9.43
C GLU A 87 -15.27 13.07 10.02
N THR A 88 -14.52 13.99 9.39
CA THR A 88 -13.16 14.32 9.80
C THR A 88 -12.75 15.70 9.31
N ILE A 89 -11.85 16.35 10.05
CA ILE A 89 -11.16 17.57 9.63
C ILE A 89 -9.66 17.31 9.68
N GLN A 90 -9.02 17.34 8.51
CA GLN A 90 -7.59 17.07 8.36
C GLN A 90 -6.89 18.34 7.86
N PRO A 91 -5.70 18.69 8.39
CA PRO A 91 -4.82 17.88 9.24
C PRO A 91 -4.91 18.16 10.75
N THR A 92 -5.97 18.82 11.23
CA THR A 92 -6.13 19.43 12.57
C THR A 92 -5.56 18.62 13.74
N THR A 93 -6.05 17.39 13.92
CA THR A 93 -5.67 16.54 15.07
C THR A 93 -4.47 15.65 14.84
N SER A 94 -3.69 15.97 13.81
CA SER A 94 -2.79 14.96 13.26
C SER A 94 -1.33 15.36 13.28
N PHE A 95 -0.51 14.72 14.09
CA PHE A 95 0.90 15.07 14.31
C PHE A 95 1.85 14.55 13.21
N PHE A 96 1.48 14.81 11.95
CA PHE A 96 2.22 14.46 10.74
C PHE A 96 3.68 14.91 10.81
N ARG A 97 4.63 14.05 10.45
CA ARG A 97 5.99 14.48 10.11
C ARG A 97 6.41 13.87 8.78
N PRO A 98 6.73 14.69 7.74
CA PRO A 98 7.15 14.19 6.44
C PRO A 98 8.56 13.63 6.55
N ARG A 99 8.68 12.42 7.11
CA ARG A 99 9.91 11.68 7.22
C ARG A 99 9.89 10.51 6.27
N PRO A 100 10.89 10.41 5.39
CA PRO A 100 11.18 9.17 4.70
C PRO A 100 11.52 8.09 5.73
N GLN A 101 10.65 7.09 5.91
CA GLN A 101 10.92 5.93 6.77
C GLN A 101 10.53 4.65 6.05
N ALA A 102 11.33 4.23 5.08
CA ALA A 102 11.14 2.95 4.43
C ALA A 102 11.59 1.80 5.34
N LYS A 103 10.67 1.16 6.07
CA LYS A 103 10.96 -0.08 6.81
C LYS A 103 9.76 -1.04 6.87
N ALA A 104 9.38 -1.60 5.73
CA ALA A 104 8.65 -2.87 5.68
C ALA A 104 9.61 -4.04 5.36
N MET A 105 10.44 -3.88 4.32
CA MET A 105 11.33 -4.93 3.80
C MET A 105 12.34 -5.53 4.77
N LYS A 106 12.55 -6.84 4.65
CA LYS A 106 13.55 -7.60 5.42
C LYS A 106 14.68 -8.09 4.52
N LYS A 107 15.87 -7.50 4.65
CA LYS A 107 17.09 -7.98 3.96
C LYS A 107 17.55 -9.32 4.52
N VAL A 108 18.05 -10.19 3.66
CA VAL A 108 18.71 -11.45 4.06
C VAL A 108 20.23 -11.23 4.11
N GLU A 109 20.80 -11.08 5.32
CA GLU A 109 22.22 -10.70 5.52
C GLU A 109 23.23 -11.76 5.07
N GLU A 110 22.85 -13.04 5.01
CA GLU A 110 23.80 -14.16 4.84
C GLU A 110 24.10 -14.57 3.39
N VAL A 111 23.61 -13.85 2.37
CA VAL A 111 23.86 -14.26 0.97
C VAL A 111 25.15 -13.68 0.41
N ALA A 112 26.28 -14.13 0.98
CA ALA A 112 27.64 -13.85 0.53
C ALA A 112 27.97 -14.34 -0.92
N GLN A 113 26.99 -14.78 -1.71
CA GLN A 113 27.19 -15.42 -3.01
C GLN A 113 26.78 -14.60 -4.24
N TYR A 114 26.11 -13.46 -4.10
CA TYR A 114 25.68 -12.66 -5.26
C TYR A 114 26.60 -11.47 -5.57
N GLN A 115 27.91 -11.63 -5.35
CA GLN A 115 28.90 -10.54 -5.47
C GLN A 115 29.28 -10.16 -6.92
N GLY A 116 28.37 -10.23 -7.89
CA GLY A 116 28.63 -9.63 -9.19
C GLY A 116 27.46 -9.69 -10.17
N LEU A 117 27.12 -8.53 -10.74
CA LEU A 117 26.25 -8.35 -11.91
C LEU A 117 26.88 -8.85 -13.22
N ALA A 118 27.90 -9.72 -13.18
CA ALA A 118 28.40 -10.31 -14.42
C ALA A 118 27.24 -11.09 -15.05
N PRO A 119 26.75 -10.73 -16.24
CA PRO A 119 25.61 -11.40 -16.82
C PRO A 119 25.99 -12.87 -17.03
N ALA A 120 25.38 -13.76 -16.25
CA ALA A 120 25.30 -15.16 -16.64
C ALA A 120 24.63 -15.18 -18.01
N ALA A 121 25.02 -16.11 -18.90
CA ALA A 121 24.36 -16.23 -20.20
C ALA A 121 22.87 -16.53 -19.97
N TYR A 122 22.03 -15.50 -20.04
CA TYR A 122 20.60 -15.62 -19.78
C TYR A 122 20.02 -16.65 -20.74
N THR A 123 19.45 -17.71 -20.18
CA THR A 123 18.80 -18.77 -20.94
C THR A 123 17.35 -18.84 -20.46
N PRO A 124 16.38 -18.37 -21.26
CA PRO A 124 14.98 -18.39 -20.84
C PRO A 124 14.49 -19.84 -20.65
N PRO A 125 13.52 -20.08 -19.76
CA PRO A 125 12.88 -21.38 -19.64
C PRO A 125 12.28 -21.85 -20.98
N THR A 126 12.43 -23.15 -21.23
CA THR A 126 11.84 -23.85 -22.38
C THR A 126 10.42 -24.30 -22.07
N VAL A 127 9.58 -24.35 -23.12
CA VAL A 127 8.19 -24.80 -23.00
C VAL A 127 8.14 -26.23 -22.45
N GLY A 128 7.42 -26.41 -21.34
CA GLY A 128 7.25 -27.70 -20.68
C GLY A 128 8.07 -27.88 -19.39
N GLN A 129 8.96 -26.96 -19.05
CA GLN A 129 9.62 -26.94 -17.74
C GLN A 129 8.62 -26.60 -16.63
N THR A 130 8.78 -27.27 -15.49
CA THR A 130 8.01 -27.03 -14.27
C THR A 130 8.71 -26.02 -13.37
N ALA A 131 8.01 -25.50 -12.35
CA ALA A 131 8.64 -24.64 -11.34
C ALA A 131 9.82 -25.33 -10.65
N ALA A 132 9.77 -26.65 -10.44
CA ALA A 132 10.88 -27.42 -9.88
C ALA A 132 12.13 -27.46 -10.77
N ASP A 133 11.97 -27.27 -12.09
CA ASP A 133 13.08 -27.25 -13.04
C ASP A 133 13.72 -25.86 -13.17
N VAL A 134 12.96 -24.80 -12.89
CA VAL A 134 13.34 -23.40 -13.15
C VAL A 134 13.72 -22.64 -11.88
N CYS A 135 13.02 -22.88 -10.78
CA CYS A 135 13.17 -22.10 -9.56
C CYS A 135 14.35 -22.52 -8.70
N ASN A 136 15.07 -21.52 -8.19
CA ASN A 136 15.99 -21.68 -7.06
C ASN A 136 15.32 -21.09 -5.81
N VAL A 137 15.02 -21.93 -4.81
CA VAL A 137 14.36 -21.47 -3.57
C VAL A 137 15.21 -20.51 -2.72
N SER A 138 16.50 -20.38 -3.01
CA SER A 138 17.43 -19.42 -2.39
C SER A 138 17.63 -18.14 -3.22
N ALA A 139 17.00 -18.06 -4.40
CA ALA A 139 16.98 -16.91 -5.30
C ALA A 139 15.77 -17.01 -6.24
N VAL A 140 14.65 -16.44 -5.80
CA VAL A 140 13.41 -16.39 -6.56
C VAL A 140 13.53 -15.29 -7.61
N THR A 141 13.57 -15.70 -8.88
CA THR A 141 13.72 -14.84 -10.06
C THR A 141 12.37 -14.62 -10.78
N PRO A 142 12.25 -13.63 -11.68
CA PRO A 142 11.07 -13.47 -12.53
C PRO A 142 10.69 -14.76 -13.30
N ASP A 143 11.65 -15.50 -13.82
CA ASP A 143 11.38 -16.76 -14.53
C ASP A 143 10.83 -17.84 -13.61
N CYS A 144 11.31 -17.90 -12.36
CA CYS A 144 10.72 -18.76 -11.35
C CYS A 144 9.25 -18.39 -11.11
N LEU A 145 8.95 -17.11 -10.84
CA LEU A 145 7.59 -16.63 -10.54
C LEU A 145 6.64 -16.85 -11.72
N ARG A 146 7.08 -16.52 -12.93
CA ARG A 146 6.28 -16.72 -14.14
C ARG A 146 6.03 -18.19 -14.44
N THR A 147 6.97 -19.08 -14.11
CA THR A 147 6.78 -20.52 -14.27
C THR A 147 5.84 -21.07 -13.18
N LEU A 148 6.07 -20.68 -11.92
CA LEU A 148 5.28 -21.10 -10.77
C LEU A 148 3.80 -20.71 -10.90
N TYR A 149 3.54 -19.48 -11.35
CA TYR A 149 2.18 -18.95 -11.52
C TYR A 149 1.64 -19.06 -12.94
N GLY A 150 2.31 -19.80 -13.83
CA GLY A 150 1.77 -20.17 -15.14
C GLY A 150 1.70 -19.04 -16.18
N THR A 151 2.42 -17.94 -15.99
CA THR A 151 2.45 -16.80 -16.91
C THR A 151 3.65 -16.81 -17.87
N ILE A 152 4.58 -17.77 -17.74
CA ILE A 152 5.82 -17.84 -18.53
C ILE A 152 5.61 -17.80 -20.05
N ASN A 153 4.53 -18.43 -20.52
CA ASN A 153 4.20 -18.51 -21.95
C ASN A 153 3.14 -17.48 -22.40
N TYR A 154 2.61 -16.68 -21.48
CA TYR A 154 1.63 -15.67 -21.83
C TYR A 154 2.29 -14.52 -22.59
N LYS A 155 1.62 -14.04 -23.64
CA LYS A 155 2.03 -12.88 -24.43
C LYS A 155 0.97 -11.81 -24.27
N VAL A 156 1.39 -10.62 -23.86
CA VAL A 156 0.51 -9.45 -23.72
C VAL A 156 -0.10 -9.08 -25.07
N GLN A 157 -1.39 -8.79 -25.09
CA GLN A 157 -2.20 -8.57 -26.30
C GLN A 157 -2.88 -7.18 -26.32
N SER A 158 -3.15 -6.60 -25.16
CA SER A 158 -3.96 -5.39 -24.96
C SER A 158 -3.22 -4.29 -24.21
N ALA A 159 -1.90 -4.21 -24.37
CA ALA A 159 -1.03 -3.26 -23.68
C ALA A 159 -1.41 -1.77 -23.90
N SER A 160 -2.15 -1.44 -24.95
CA SER A 160 -2.65 -0.07 -25.20
C SER A 160 -3.89 0.30 -24.36
N LYS A 161 -4.58 -0.68 -23.79
CA LYS A 161 -5.82 -0.53 -23.00
C LYS A 161 -5.64 -0.90 -21.53
N ASN A 162 -4.64 -1.73 -21.21
CA ASN A 162 -4.37 -2.21 -19.87
C ASN A 162 -3.13 -1.54 -19.29
N LYS A 163 -3.16 -1.20 -18.00
CA LYS A 163 -2.01 -0.62 -17.27
C LYS A 163 -1.99 -1.17 -15.86
N VAL A 164 -0.80 -1.40 -15.33
CA VAL A 164 -0.55 -1.73 -13.93
C VAL A 164 0.15 -0.55 -13.27
N ALA A 165 -0.09 -0.35 -11.98
CA ALA A 165 0.61 0.68 -11.23
C ALA A 165 1.17 0.14 -9.92
N LEU A 166 2.15 0.87 -9.38
CA LEU A 166 2.66 0.74 -8.03
C LEU A 166 2.55 2.10 -7.31
N THR A 167 2.66 2.06 -5.99
CA THR A 167 2.72 3.27 -5.16
C THR A 167 3.99 3.27 -4.33
N ASP A 168 4.69 4.40 -4.31
CA ASP A 168 5.82 4.62 -3.41
C ASP A 168 5.42 5.66 -2.35
N TYR A 169 5.66 5.32 -1.08
CA TYR A 169 5.48 6.21 0.06
C TYR A 169 6.79 6.34 0.83
N LEU A 170 6.82 7.17 1.88
CA LEU A 170 7.94 7.22 2.81
C LEU A 170 9.28 7.57 2.13
N GLY A 171 9.21 8.40 1.09
CA GLY A 171 10.37 8.88 0.34
C GLY A 171 11.03 7.85 -0.58
N GLU A 172 10.39 6.70 -0.79
CA GLU A 172 10.82 5.71 -1.78
C GLU A 172 10.53 6.20 -3.21
N SER A 173 11.30 5.66 -4.14
CA SER A 173 11.14 5.80 -5.57
C SER A 173 11.74 4.58 -6.27
N ASN A 174 11.52 4.47 -7.59
CA ASN A 174 12.05 3.36 -8.38
C ASN A 174 13.27 3.83 -9.18
N ASN A 175 14.45 3.37 -8.79
CA ASN A 175 15.71 3.71 -9.46
C ASN A 175 15.76 3.03 -10.83
N ARG A 176 15.78 3.85 -11.89
CA ARG A 176 15.75 3.36 -13.28
C ARG A 176 17.01 2.58 -13.64
N SER A 177 18.16 2.94 -13.08
CA SER A 177 19.43 2.27 -13.40
C SER A 177 19.47 0.87 -12.80
N ASP A 178 18.99 0.70 -11.57
CA ASP A 178 18.87 -0.60 -10.92
C ASP A 178 17.84 -1.48 -11.62
N THR A 179 16.64 -0.92 -11.89
CA THR A 179 15.59 -1.61 -12.65
C THR A 179 16.12 -2.11 -14.00
N LYS A 180 16.93 -1.29 -14.69
CA LYS A 180 17.57 -1.68 -15.96
C LYS A 180 18.55 -2.84 -15.77
N LEU A 181 19.43 -2.76 -14.77
CA LEU A 181 20.41 -3.82 -14.48
C LEU A 181 19.72 -5.15 -14.13
N PHE A 182 18.64 -5.10 -13.34
CA PHE A 182 17.81 -6.25 -13.04
C PHE A 182 17.23 -6.88 -14.30
N LEU A 183 16.58 -6.08 -15.14
CA LEU A 183 15.94 -6.57 -16.36
C LEU A 183 16.98 -7.05 -17.38
N GLU A 184 18.15 -6.42 -17.50
CA GLU A 184 19.25 -6.95 -18.33
C GLU A 184 19.71 -8.34 -17.89
N HIS A 185 19.58 -8.67 -16.61
CA HIS A 185 19.99 -9.97 -16.08
C HIS A 185 18.87 -11.02 -16.17
N TYR A 186 17.64 -10.67 -15.81
CA TYR A 186 16.55 -11.64 -15.64
C TYR A 186 15.45 -11.57 -16.71
N ARG A 187 15.39 -10.49 -17.49
CA ARG A 187 14.36 -10.25 -18.51
C ARG A 187 14.87 -9.34 -19.65
N PRO A 188 15.91 -9.73 -20.41
CA PRO A 188 16.69 -8.77 -21.23
C PRO A 188 15.86 -8.02 -22.28
N GLU A 189 14.80 -8.65 -22.82
CA GLU A 189 13.88 -8.00 -23.75
C GLU A 189 13.07 -6.85 -23.13
N ALA A 190 12.94 -6.84 -21.81
CA ALA A 190 12.23 -5.81 -21.05
C ALA A 190 13.16 -4.69 -20.56
N ALA A 191 14.48 -4.79 -20.72
CA ALA A 191 15.45 -3.84 -20.16
C ALA A 191 15.20 -2.37 -20.53
N SER A 192 14.69 -2.10 -21.73
CA SER A 192 14.35 -0.75 -22.15
C SER A 192 13.18 -0.15 -21.36
N ALA A 193 12.31 -0.98 -20.78
CA ALA A 193 11.14 -0.54 -20.01
C ALA A 193 11.53 0.28 -18.78
N ALA A 194 12.73 0.03 -18.22
CA ALA A 194 13.27 0.77 -17.09
C ALA A 194 13.32 2.29 -17.31
N TYR A 195 13.42 2.76 -18.56
CA TYR A 195 13.44 4.19 -18.89
C TYR A 195 12.14 4.70 -19.53
N THR A 196 11.12 3.86 -19.67
CA THR A 196 9.87 4.24 -20.36
C THR A 196 8.63 4.17 -19.49
N PHE A 197 8.66 3.51 -18.32
CA PHE A 197 7.54 3.57 -17.39
C PHE A 197 7.38 5.00 -16.83
N ASP A 198 6.13 5.39 -16.59
CA ASP A 198 5.76 6.73 -16.16
C ASP A 198 5.89 6.89 -14.64
N VAL A 199 6.27 8.08 -14.18
CA VAL A 199 6.38 8.41 -12.75
C VAL A 199 5.55 9.65 -12.47
N GLN A 200 4.50 9.49 -11.66
CA GLN A 200 3.57 10.53 -11.25
C GLN A 200 3.90 10.98 -9.83
N ILE A 201 4.36 12.22 -9.69
CA ILE A 201 4.74 12.80 -8.40
C ILE A 201 3.51 13.47 -7.77
N ILE A 202 3.12 12.99 -6.60
CA ILE A 202 1.98 13.48 -5.83
C ILE A 202 2.50 14.13 -4.55
N ASN A 203 2.05 15.36 -4.27
CA ASN A 203 2.38 16.08 -3.03
C ASN A 203 3.90 16.12 -2.71
N GLY A 204 4.73 16.32 -3.75
CA GLY A 204 6.18 16.39 -3.60
C GLY A 204 6.85 15.05 -3.28
N GLY A 205 6.27 13.92 -3.69
CA GLY A 205 6.89 12.60 -3.59
C GLY A 205 8.30 12.54 -4.19
N ASN A 206 9.12 11.61 -3.68
CA ASN A 206 10.49 11.42 -4.15
C ASN A 206 10.52 10.87 -5.58
N ASN A 207 11.51 11.27 -6.37
CA ASN A 207 11.85 10.66 -7.66
C ASN A 207 13.34 10.92 -7.96
N GLU A 208 14.18 10.85 -6.93
CA GLU A 208 15.62 10.99 -7.08
C GLU A 208 16.17 9.77 -7.82
N GLN A 209 16.89 10.00 -8.91
CA GLN A 209 17.42 8.94 -9.79
C GLN A 209 18.95 8.84 -9.71
N THR A 210 19.54 9.48 -8.70
CA THR A 210 20.98 9.46 -8.44
C THR A 210 21.34 8.34 -7.49
N GLN A 211 22.60 7.94 -7.52
CA GLN A 211 23.12 6.92 -6.62
C GLN A 211 22.98 7.36 -5.16
N GLU A 212 22.51 6.43 -4.34
CA GLU A 212 22.22 6.62 -2.93
C GLU A 212 23.54 6.76 -2.15
N ASN A 213 23.60 7.75 -1.26
CA ASN A 213 24.76 7.94 -0.39
C ASN A 213 24.73 6.95 0.80
N ALA A 214 25.82 6.90 1.57
CA ALA A 214 25.96 5.93 2.67
C ALA A 214 24.84 6.03 3.74
N THR A 215 24.32 7.23 4.01
CA THR A 215 23.22 7.43 4.96
C THR A 215 21.90 6.90 4.40
N GLU A 216 21.64 7.15 3.11
CA GLU A 216 20.43 6.71 2.43
C GLU A 216 20.40 5.18 2.28
N LEU A 217 21.54 4.57 1.96
CA LEU A 217 21.69 3.12 1.96
C LEU A 217 21.46 2.51 3.34
N ALA A 218 22.00 3.13 4.39
CA ALA A 218 21.75 2.68 5.75
C ALA A 218 20.27 2.80 6.15
N ALA A 219 19.56 3.79 5.60
CA ALA A 219 18.12 3.96 5.78
C ALA A 219 17.27 2.99 4.93
N GLY A 220 17.86 2.37 3.90
CA GLY A 220 17.14 1.48 2.98
C GLY A 220 16.38 2.21 1.87
N LYS A 221 16.75 3.46 1.57
CA LYS A 221 16.09 4.29 0.55
C LYS A 221 16.02 3.58 -0.80
N ASP A 222 14.86 3.68 -1.45
CA ASP A 222 14.52 3.15 -2.77
C ASP A 222 14.55 1.61 -2.90
N LEU A 223 14.74 0.90 -1.78
CA LEU A 223 14.78 -0.56 -1.78
C LEU A 223 13.42 -1.19 -2.08
N GLU A 224 12.35 -0.63 -1.49
CA GLU A 224 10.97 -1.09 -1.67
C GLU A 224 10.51 -0.76 -3.10
N GLY A 225 10.74 0.49 -3.51
CA GLY A 225 10.39 0.95 -4.86
C GLY A 225 11.11 0.16 -5.96
N ASN A 226 12.39 -0.20 -5.78
CA ASN A 226 13.11 -1.04 -6.73
C ASN A 226 12.52 -2.46 -6.81
N LEU A 227 12.23 -3.11 -5.68
CA LEU A 227 11.61 -4.43 -5.67
C LEU A 227 10.30 -4.42 -6.47
N ASP A 228 9.44 -3.43 -6.23
CA ASP A 228 8.12 -3.32 -6.85
C ASP A 228 8.24 -3.16 -8.37
N SER A 229 9.07 -2.21 -8.84
CA SER A 229 9.24 -1.95 -10.28
C SER A 229 9.88 -3.14 -11.01
N GLU A 230 10.92 -3.73 -10.42
CA GLU A 230 11.63 -4.89 -10.96
C GLU A 230 10.72 -6.11 -11.08
N THR A 231 9.90 -6.36 -10.05
CA THR A 231 8.97 -7.49 -10.03
C THR A 231 7.86 -7.30 -11.07
N ILE A 232 7.22 -6.13 -11.11
CA ILE A 232 6.12 -5.87 -12.06
C ILE A 232 6.62 -5.94 -13.50
N LEU A 233 7.73 -5.27 -13.82
CA LEU A 233 8.29 -5.29 -15.18
C LEU A 233 8.85 -6.67 -15.55
N GLY A 234 9.43 -7.40 -14.59
CA GLY A 234 9.93 -8.76 -14.79
C GLY A 234 8.84 -9.75 -15.17
N ILE A 235 7.61 -9.57 -14.66
CA ILE A 235 6.48 -10.48 -14.86
C ILE A 235 5.56 -10.01 -16.00
N ALA A 236 5.12 -8.76 -15.98
CA ALA A 236 4.00 -8.26 -16.79
C ALA A 236 4.40 -7.55 -18.09
N TYR A 237 5.70 -7.39 -18.38
CA TYR A 237 6.17 -6.77 -19.62
C TYR A 237 5.56 -7.44 -20.87
N PRO A 238 5.11 -6.67 -21.90
CA PRO A 238 5.18 -5.21 -22.06
C PRO A 238 3.95 -4.42 -21.58
N THR A 239 3.19 -4.89 -20.58
CA THR A 239 2.10 -4.09 -19.99
C THR A 239 2.66 -2.76 -19.43
N PRO A 240 2.12 -1.59 -19.80
CA PRO A 240 2.57 -0.31 -19.26
C PRO A 240 2.46 -0.25 -17.74
N MET A 241 3.52 0.25 -17.11
CA MET A 241 3.59 0.49 -15.67
C MET A 241 3.57 1.99 -15.37
N ILE A 242 2.88 2.38 -14.30
CA ILE A 242 2.92 3.73 -13.73
C ILE A 242 3.38 3.63 -12.27
N ALA A 243 4.38 4.41 -11.88
CA ALA A 243 4.75 4.58 -10.48
C ALA A 243 4.13 5.86 -9.93
N TYR A 244 3.44 5.79 -8.79
CA TYR A 244 2.91 6.94 -8.07
C TYR A 244 3.73 7.21 -6.82
N THR A 245 4.58 8.23 -6.83
CA THR A 245 5.37 8.60 -5.67
C THR A 245 4.63 9.67 -4.87
N THR A 246 4.28 9.37 -3.62
CA THR A 246 3.40 10.24 -2.81
C THR A 246 4.12 10.75 -1.57
N GLY A 247 4.28 12.07 -1.49
CA GLY A 247 4.80 12.74 -0.30
C GLY A 247 3.72 13.04 0.74
N GLY A 248 4.17 13.36 1.95
CA GLY A 248 3.31 13.70 3.09
C GLY A 248 3.22 12.57 4.13
N SER A 249 2.44 12.82 5.18
CA SER A 249 2.20 11.85 6.27
C SER A 249 0.74 11.93 6.71
N PRO A 250 0.12 10.80 7.10
CA PRO A 250 -1.27 10.69 7.53
C PRO A 250 -1.41 10.77 9.05
N PRO A 251 -2.65 10.67 9.57
CA PRO A 251 -2.86 10.64 11.01
C PRO A 251 -2.38 9.38 11.67
N PHE A 252 -1.96 9.55 12.92
CA PHE A 252 -1.19 8.55 13.64
C PHE A 252 -1.49 8.57 15.15
N ILE A 253 -1.59 7.37 15.72
CA ILE A 253 -1.68 7.08 17.15
C ILE A 253 -0.47 6.20 17.49
N PRO A 254 0.46 6.63 18.34
CA PRO A 254 1.64 5.83 18.65
C PRO A 254 1.28 4.52 19.35
N ASP A 255 2.10 3.49 19.12
CA ASP A 255 2.10 2.26 19.90
C ASP A 255 3.52 1.85 20.32
N ILE A 256 3.66 0.68 20.94
CA ILE A 256 4.95 0.20 21.47
C ILE A 256 5.95 -0.07 20.34
N GLN A 257 5.48 -0.55 19.18
CA GLN A 257 6.33 -0.92 18.06
C GLN A 257 6.64 0.28 17.17
N THR A 258 5.67 1.16 16.99
CA THR A 258 5.73 2.35 16.15
C THR A 258 5.50 3.55 17.07
N PRO A 259 6.56 4.11 17.69
CA PRO A 259 6.44 5.27 18.59
C PRO A 259 6.41 6.60 17.83
N THR A 260 6.78 6.59 16.54
CA THR A 260 6.82 7.77 15.67
C THR A 260 6.02 7.50 14.41
N ASP A 261 5.37 8.53 13.87
CA ASP A 261 4.56 8.43 12.67
C ASP A 261 5.37 7.91 11.47
N THR A 262 5.06 6.68 11.08
CA THR A 262 5.53 6.03 9.86
C THR A 262 4.39 5.71 8.93
N ASN A 263 3.18 6.21 9.24
CA ASN A 263 2.00 5.78 8.53
C ASN A 263 2.01 6.33 7.10
N GLU A 264 1.35 5.65 6.17
CA GLU A 264 1.41 6.07 4.76
C GLU A 264 0.27 7.02 4.37
N PRO A 265 0.54 8.06 3.56
CA PRO A 265 -0.44 9.10 3.21
C PRO A 265 -1.50 8.65 2.19
N TYR A 266 -2.17 7.51 2.44
CA TYR A 266 -3.16 6.89 1.56
C TYR A 266 -4.22 7.85 1.04
N LEU A 267 -4.75 8.72 1.91
CA LEU A 267 -5.77 9.69 1.53
C LEU A 267 -5.30 10.69 0.46
N ILE A 268 -4.02 11.09 0.51
CA ILE A 268 -3.45 12.03 -0.46
C ILE A 268 -3.39 11.37 -1.84
N TRP A 269 -2.86 10.14 -1.90
CA TRP A 269 -2.84 9.36 -3.13
C TRP A 269 -4.26 9.08 -3.65
N LEU A 270 -5.18 8.64 -2.79
CA LEU A 270 -6.56 8.35 -3.14
C LEU A 270 -7.29 9.56 -3.72
N GLN A 271 -7.14 10.74 -3.11
CA GLN A 271 -7.76 11.97 -3.64
C GLN A 271 -7.25 12.31 -5.04
N TYR A 272 -5.95 12.14 -5.29
CA TYR A 272 -5.38 12.32 -6.63
C TYR A 272 -5.98 11.32 -7.63
N MET A 273 -6.10 10.04 -7.25
CA MET A 273 -6.64 8.98 -8.12
C MET A 273 -8.12 9.17 -8.42
N LEU A 274 -8.93 9.49 -7.40
CA LEU A 274 -10.36 9.77 -7.56
C LEU A 274 -10.60 11.00 -8.46
N ALA A 275 -9.66 11.95 -8.48
CA ALA A 275 -9.69 13.08 -9.40
C ALA A 275 -9.38 12.74 -10.86
N GLN A 276 -8.77 11.58 -11.17
CA GLN A 276 -8.45 11.18 -12.54
C GLN A 276 -9.69 10.75 -13.35
N SER A 277 -9.62 10.80 -14.67
CA SER A 277 -10.65 10.22 -15.55
C SER A 277 -10.55 8.69 -15.59
N ASP A 278 -11.62 7.99 -15.99
CA ASP A 278 -11.64 6.52 -16.05
C ASP A 278 -10.53 5.96 -16.98
N SER A 279 -10.23 6.64 -18.09
CA SER A 279 -9.17 6.23 -19.04
C SER A 279 -7.74 6.46 -18.54
N ALA A 280 -7.57 7.31 -17.53
CA ALA A 280 -6.26 7.60 -16.93
C ALA A 280 -5.90 6.60 -15.83
N LEU A 281 -6.89 5.95 -15.22
CA LEU A 281 -6.67 4.99 -14.15
C LEU A 281 -5.99 3.70 -14.66
N PRO A 282 -5.10 3.09 -13.85
CA PRO A 282 -4.65 1.73 -14.08
C PRO A 282 -5.76 0.73 -13.75
N SER A 283 -5.68 -0.49 -14.30
CA SER A 283 -6.63 -1.56 -13.97
C SER A 283 -6.27 -2.27 -12.66
N VAL A 284 -4.98 -2.25 -12.30
CA VAL A 284 -4.42 -2.87 -11.09
C VAL A 284 -3.43 -1.91 -10.43
N VAL A 285 -3.51 -1.76 -9.10
CA VAL A 285 -2.55 -1.00 -8.29
C VAL A 285 -1.96 -1.91 -7.20
N SER A 286 -0.63 -2.04 -7.20
CA SER A 286 0.17 -2.70 -6.17
C SER A 286 0.57 -1.72 -5.07
N ASN A 287 0.33 -2.06 -3.81
CA ASN A 287 0.77 -1.25 -2.66
C ASN A 287 1.52 -2.16 -1.67
N SER A 288 2.83 -1.99 -1.55
CA SER A 288 3.69 -2.78 -0.66
C SER A 288 3.87 -2.12 0.73
N TYR A 289 2.95 -1.25 1.13
CA TYR A 289 3.00 -0.44 2.35
C TYR A 289 1.80 -0.72 3.25
N GLN A 290 2.01 -0.77 4.57
CA GLN A 290 0.97 -1.07 5.56
C GLN A 290 1.29 -0.50 6.94
N ASP A 291 0.23 -0.14 7.63
CA ASP A 291 0.23 0.33 9.01
C ASP A 291 -0.40 -0.68 9.96
N THR A 292 0.04 -0.70 11.21
CA THR A 292 -0.74 -1.37 12.25
C THR A 292 -2.09 -0.66 12.36
N GLU A 293 -3.22 -1.38 12.24
CA GLU A 293 -4.57 -0.77 12.21
C GLU A 293 -4.83 0.15 13.40
N GLN A 294 -4.32 -0.20 14.58
CA GLN A 294 -4.49 0.59 15.80
C GLN A 294 -3.67 1.90 15.82
N THR A 295 -2.64 2.04 14.97
CA THR A 295 -1.92 3.32 14.81
C THR A 295 -2.64 4.26 13.88
N VAL A 296 -3.59 3.77 13.08
CA VAL A 296 -4.41 4.58 12.18
C VAL A 296 -5.68 5.03 12.89
N PRO A 297 -5.98 6.34 13.01
CA PRO A 297 -7.25 6.79 13.56
C PRO A 297 -8.45 6.21 12.79
N TYR A 298 -9.44 5.72 13.52
CA TYR A 298 -10.59 5.03 12.92
C TYR A 298 -11.31 5.86 11.84
N SER A 299 -11.54 7.16 12.06
CA SER A 299 -12.17 8.03 11.06
C SER A 299 -11.35 8.18 9.79
N TYR A 300 -10.01 8.22 9.90
CA TYR A 300 -9.13 8.22 8.74
C TYR A 300 -9.19 6.88 8.00
N ALA A 301 -9.09 5.76 8.72
CA ALA A 301 -9.17 4.43 8.16
C ALA A 301 -10.51 4.20 7.42
N LEU A 302 -11.63 4.63 8.01
CA LEU A 302 -12.96 4.54 7.42
C LEU A 302 -13.03 5.33 6.11
N ARG A 303 -12.60 6.59 6.12
CA ARG A 303 -12.60 7.45 4.94
C ARG A 303 -11.71 6.92 3.81
N VAL A 304 -10.49 6.47 4.13
CA VAL A 304 -9.58 5.84 3.17
C VAL A 304 -10.21 4.57 2.60
N CYS A 305 -10.82 3.74 3.44
CA CYS A 305 -11.46 2.50 3.00
C CYS A 305 -12.65 2.75 2.06
N GLN A 306 -13.46 3.80 2.31
CA GLN A 306 -14.50 4.23 1.37
C GLN A 306 -13.92 4.74 0.05
N GLY A 307 -12.75 5.41 0.08
CA GLY A 307 -12.03 5.80 -1.13
C GLY A 307 -11.60 4.61 -1.98
N PHE A 308 -11.11 3.54 -1.36
CA PHE A 308 -10.85 2.28 -2.06
C PHE A 308 -12.13 1.66 -2.65
N ALA A 309 -13.26 1.74 -1.95
CA ALA A 309 -14.56 1.30 -2.48
C ALA A 309 -14.95 2.08 -3.76
N GLN A 310 -14.72 3.40 -3.77
CA GLN A 310 -14.97 4.22 -4.95
C GLN A 310 -14.06 3.86 -6.13
N LEU A 311 -12.77 3.59 -5.89
CA LEU A 311 -11.87 3.10 -6.95
C LEU A 311 -12.28 1.71 -7.46
N GLY A 312 -12.67 0.80 -6.56
CA GLY A 312 -13.18 -0.52 -6.92
C GLY A 312 -14.45 -0.44 -7.76
N ALA A 313 -15.38 0.47 -7.42
CA ALA A 313 -16.57 0.76 -8.23
C ALA A 313 -16.22 1.33 -9.61
N ARG A 314 -15.04 1.95 -9.75
CA ARG A 314 -14.47 2.42 -11.02
C ARG A 314 -13.61 1.37 -11.74
N GLY A 315 -13.65 0.11 -11.30
CA GLY A 315 -13.04 -1.03 -11.99
C GLY A 315 -11.54 -1.21 -11.72
N VAL A 316 -11.01 -0.54 -10.69
CA VAL A 316 -9.60 -0.66 -10.30
C VAL A 316 -9.44 -1.73 -9.24
N SER A 317 -8.59 -2.71 -9.49
CA SER A 317 -8.16 -3.68 -8.47
C SER A 317 -7.04 -3.09 -7.63
N VAL A 318 -7.26 -2.90 -6.34
CA VAL A 318 -6.26 -2.35 -5.40
C VAL A 318 -5.77 -3.47 -4.48
N LEU A 319 -4.47 -3.75 -4.53
CA LEU A 319 -3.83 -4.82 -3.76
C LEU A 319 -2.90 -4.22 -2.71
N PHE A 320 -2.88 -4.84 -1.54
CA PHE A 320 -2.02 -4.50 -0.42
C PHE A 320 -1.32 -5.73 0.14
N GLY A 321 -0.06 -5.59 0.53
CA GLY A 321 0.62 -6.62 1.35
C GLY A 321 -0.10 -6.83 2.68
N SER A 322 0.00 -8.03 3.25
CA SER A 322 -0.63 -8.35 4.54
C SER A 322 0.23 -8.01 5.76
N GLY A 323 1.46 -7.52 5.54
CA GLY A 323 2.45 -7.22 6.57
C GLY A 323 3.43 -8.37 6.82
N ASP A 324 4.53 -8.06 7.51
CA ASP A 324 5.72 -8.93 7.57
C ASP A 324 6.05 -9.44 8.98
N ASN A 325 5.14 -9.22 9.93
CA ASN A 325 5.31 -9.56 11.35
C ASN A 325 4.26 -10.57 11.85
N GLY A 326 3.67 -11.38 10.97
CA GLY A 326 2.67 -12.39 11.35
C GLY A 326 1.44 -11.75 12.01
N VAL A 327 1.19 -12.11 13.28
CA VAL A 327 0.09 -11.55 14.09
C VAL A 327 0.54 -10.37 14.97
N GLY A 328 1.79 -9.92 14.81
CA GLY A 328 2.48 -8.91 15.61
C GLY A 328 3.86 -9.39 16.07
N VAL A 329 4.74 -8.44 16.42
CA VAL A 329 6.09 -8.77 16.91
C VAL A 329 6.03 -9.25 18.36
N ASP A 330 6.90 -10.20 18.70
CA ASP A 330 7.02 -10.72 20.06
C ASP A 330 7.27 -9.57 21.06
N GLY A 331 6.44 -9.51 22.10
CA GLY A 331 6.52 -8.49 23.14
C GLY A 331 5.86 -7.14 22.81
N THR A 332 5.37 -6.92 21.58
CA THR A 332 4.67 -5.67 21.19
C THR A 332 3.18 -5.85 20.90
N CYS A 333 2.68 -7.09 20.96
CA CYS A 333 1.27 -7.48 20.77
C CYS A 333 0.35 -6.96 21.91
N VAL A 334 0.14 -5.65 21.96
CA VAL A 334 -0.56 -4.93 23.03
C VAL A 334 -1.47 -3.86 22.42
N SER A 335 -2.68 -3.71 22.98
CA SER A 335 -3.61 -2.67 22.55
C SER A 335 -3.15 -1.28 22.98
N ASN A 336 -3.29 -0.28 22.10
CA ASN A 336 -2.96 1.12 22.37
C ASN A 336 -4.19 1.99 22.77
N ASP A 337 -5.31 1.35 23.13
CA ASP A 337 -6.57 1.99 23.56
C ASP A 337 -6.61 2.38 25.05
N GLY A 338 -5.45 2.34 25.72
CA GLY A 338 -5.31 2.59 27.16
C GLY A 338 -5.59 1.37 28.05
N SER A 339 -6.11 0.26 27.50
CA SER A 339 -6.30 -0.97 28.28
C SER A 339 -5.02 -1.80 28.42
N ASN A 340 -4.03 -1.59 27.54
CA ASN A 340 -2.76 -2.32 27.48
C ASN A 340 -2.96 -3.85 27.51
N SER A 341 -4.01 -4.33 26.84
CA SER A 341 -4.36 -5.75 26.81
C SER A 341 -3.56 -6.50 25.75
N THR A 342 -3.15 -7.74 26.02
CA THR A 342 -2.48 -8.57 25.03
C THR A 342 -3.43 -8.90 23.87
N THR A 343 -3.01 -8.60 22.65
CA THR A 343 -3.81 -8.80 21.43
C THR A 343 -2.91 -9.02 20.22
N PHE A 344 -3.41 -9.75 19.23
CA PHE A 344 -2.86 -9.70 17.88
C PHE A 344 -3.13 -8.34 17.24
N LEU A 345 -2.21 -7.93 16.37
CA LEU A 345 -2.19 -6.66 15.68
C LEU A 345 -2.58 -6.87 14.22
N ALA A 346 -3.63 -6.18 13.79
CA ALA A 346 -4.11 -6.21 12.42
C ALA A 346 -3.40 -5.13 11.58
N MET A 347 -3.32 -5.31 10.25
CA MET A 347 -2.65 -4.37 9.35
C MET A 347 -3.66 -3.66 8.45
N PHE A 348 -3.66 -2.33 8.46
CA PHE A 348 -4.39 -1.47 7.53
C PHE A 348 -3.45 -1.08 6.37
N PRO A 349 -3.92 -0.95 5.11
CA PRO A 349 -5.27 -1.14 4.59
C PRO A 349 -5.73 -2.59 4.39
N SER A 350 -4.90 -3.59 4.67
CA SER A 350 -5.27 -5.01 4.53
C SER A 350 -6.53 -5.40 5.32
N THR A 351 -6.93 -4.63 6.32
CA THR A 351 -8.18 -4.80 7.06
C THR A 351 -9.43 -4.21 6.39
N CYS A 352 -9.26 -3.33 5.39
CA CYS A 352 -10.36 -2.78 4.60
C CYS A 352 -11.01 -3.88 3.72
N PRO A 353 -12.35 -3.99 3.67
CA PRO A 353 -13.04 -4.98 2.83
C PRO A 353 -13.05 -4.64 1.33
N TYR A 354 -12.53 -3.48 0.91
CA TYR A 354 -12.55 -3.06 -0.50
C TYR A 354 -11.19 -3.18 -1.19
N VAL A 355 -10.23 -3.84 -0.56
CA VAL A 355 -8.91 -4.16 -1.13
C VAL A 355 -8.66 -5.66 -1.11
N THR A 356 -7.77 -6.13 -1.98
CA THR A 356 -7.28 -7.50 -1.96
C THR A 356 -5.98 -7.55 -1.15
N SER A 357 -5.99 -8.25 -0.02
CA SER A 357 -4.82 -8.44 0.84
C SER A 357 -3.99 -9.64 0.38
N VAL A 358 -2.67 -9.47 0.27
CA VAL A 358 -1.73 -10.46 -0.29
C VAL A 358 -0.74 -10.92 0.77
N GLY A 359 -0.82 -12.21 1.13
CA GLY A 359 0.14 -12.89 2.00
C GLY A 359 1.35 -13.44 1.27
N GLY A 360 2.34 -13.85 2.05
CA GLY A 360 3.61 -14.39 1.59
C GLY A 360 3.71 -15.91 1.79
N THR A 361 4.13 -16.60 0.73
CA THR A 361 4.50 -18.02 0.75
C THR A 361 5.99 -18.22 0.47
N LYS A 362 6.51 -19.40 0.80
CA LYS A 362 7.85 -19.87 0.43
C LYS A 362 7.80 -21.31 -0.06
N PHE A 363 8.83 -21.70 -0.82
CA PHE A 363 8.96 -23.02 -1.46
C PHE A 363 7.87 -23.27 -2.52
N ILE A 364 7.93 -24.44 -3.16
CA ILE A 364 7.12 -24.77 -4.34
C ILE A 364 6.23 -25.98 -4.08
N ASN A 365 6.81 -27.08 -3.61
CA ASN A 365 6.08 -28.31 -3.35
C ASN A 365 6.65 -29.05 -2.13
N PRO A 366 6.06 -28.86 -0.93
CA PRO A 366 4.91 -28.01 -0.65
C PRO A 366 5.27 -26.52 -0.63
N GLU A 367 4.40 -25.68 -1.18
CA GLU A 367 4.35 -24.24 -0.88
C GLU A 367 3.73 -24.04 0.51
N VAL A 368 4.40 -23.26 1.36
CA VAL A 368 4.02 -23.07 2.77
C VAL A 368 4.09 -21.60 3.15
N VAL A 369 3.53 -21.26 4.32
CA VAL A 369 3.63 -19.90 4.87
C VAL A 369 5.08 -19.42 4.92
N ALA A 370 5.33 -18.20 4.45
CA ALA A 370 6.66 -17.62 4.47
C ALA A 370 7.05 -17.21 5.89
N THR A 371 8.23 -17.66 6.30
CA THR A 371 8.89 -17.24 7.54
C THR A 371 10.39 -17.23 7.34
N ASP A 372 11.09 -16.30 7.98
CA ASP A 372 12.54 -16.31 8.06
C ASP A 372 13.02 -15.87 9.45
N ALA A 373 13.60 -16.82 10.20
CA ALA A 373 14.12 -16.55 11.53
C ALA A 373 15.37 -15.65 11.51
N ARG A 374 16.06 -15.50 10.36
CA ARG A 374 17.28 -14.69 10.24
C ARG A 374 16.98 -13.19 10.27
N ASN A 375 15.84 -12.78 9.74
CA ASN A 375 15.43 -11.36 9.65
C ASN A 375 14.09 -11.07 10.36
N GLY A 376 13.46 -12.09 10.96
CA GLY A 376 12.20 -11.97 11.69
C GLY A 376 10.95 -11.92 10.81
N TYR A 377 11.06 -12.19 9.51
CA TYR A 377 9.92 -12.20 8.61
C TYR A 377 8.93 -13.31 8.96
N VAL A 378 7.66 -12.95 9.03
CA VAL A 378 6.52 -13.88 9.08
C VAL A 378 5.40 -13.26 8.26
N SER A 379 4.86 -13.98 7.26
CA SER A 379 3.71 -13.48 6.50
C SER A 379 2.55 -13.10 7.43
N GLY A 380 2.07 -11.88 7.27
CA GLY A 380 0.99 -11.30 8.06
C GLY A 380 -0.36 -11.97 7.83
N GLY A 381 -1.24 -11.85 8.83
CA GLY A 381 -2.61 -12.32 8.76
C GLY A 381 -3.35 -12.14 10.07
N GLY A 382 -4.67 -12.01 10.01
CA GLY A 382 -5.46 -11.75 11.21
C GLY A 382 -6.88 -11.31 10.94
N PHE A 383 -7.44 -10.58 11.90
CA PHE A 383 -8.81 -10.07 11.85
C PHE A 383 -8.85 -8.60 12.27
N SER A 384 -9.54 -7.79 11.48
CA SER A 384 -9.76 -6.37 11.77
C SER A 384 -10.51 -6.15 13.09
N ARG A 385 -10.12 -5.10 13.81
CA ARG A 385 -10.85 -4.54 14.95
C ARG A 385 -11.78 -3.40 14.54
N TYR A 386 -11.53 -2.76 13.39
CA TYR A 386 -12.34 -1.66 12.86
C TYR A 386 -13.49 -2.13 11.96
N PHE A 387 -13.21 -3.02 11.01
CA PHE A 387 -14.12 -3.37 9.94
C PHE A 387 -14.79 -4.73 10.17
N PRO A 388 -16.13 -4.82 10.10
CA PRO A 388 -16.85 -6.07 10.28
C PRO A 388 -16.56 -7.04 9.13
N ARG A 389 -16.72 -8.34 9.39
CA ARG A 389 -16.55 -9.37 8.37
C ARG A 389 -17.57 -9.15 7.23
N PRO A 390 -17.10 -8.97 5.99
CA PRO A 390 -18.00 -8.89 4.85
C PRO A 390 -18.58 -10.27 4.52
N SER A 391 -19.81 -10.31 4.03
CA SER A 391 -20.57 -11.55 3.80
C SER A 391 -19.89 -12.52 2.82
N TYR A 392 -19.08 -12.00 1.88
CA TYR A 392 -18.35 -12.83 0.92
C TYR A 392 -17.25 -13.69 1.56
N GLN A 393 -16.79 -13.37 2.79
CA GLN A 393 -15.81 -14.17 3.52
C GLN A 393 -16.43 -15.26 4.40
N ASP A 394 -17.76 -15.29 4.57
CA ASP A 394 -18.40 -16.17 5.55
C ASP A 394 -18.16 -17.66 5.28
N SER A 395 -18.13 -18.07 4.01
CA SER A 395 -17.92 -19.46 3.61
C SER A 395 -16.51 -19.97 3.96
N ALA A 396 -15.51 -19.09 3.85
CA ALA A 396 -14.12 -19.40 4.18
C ALA A 396 -13.84 -19.28 5.69
N LEU A 397 -14.30 -18.19 6.33
CA LEU A 397 -13.92 -17.87 7.71
C LEU A 397 -14.70 -18.64 8.77
N LYS A 398 -15.97 -19.00 8.54
CA LYS A 398 -16.75 -19.74 9.56
C LYS A 398 -16.13 -21.12 9.88
N PRO A 399 -15.69 -21.93 8.89
CA PRO A 399 -14.94 -23.16 9.18
C PRO A 399 -13.57 -22.88 9.81
N TYR A 400 -12.83 -21.90 9.31
CA TYR A 400 -11.50 -21.55 9.84
C TYR A 400 -11.56 -21.16 11.32
N LEU A 401 -12.48 -20.27 11.71
CA LEU A 401 -12.69 -19.85 13.10
C LEU A 401 -13.00 -21.03 14.05
N LYS A 402 -13.68 -22.08 13.57
CA LYS A 402 -13.95 -23.30 14.36
C LYS A 402 -12.71 -24.17 14.54
N SER A 403 -11.74 -24.08 13.63
CA SER A 403 -10.48 -24.82 13.70
C SER A 403 -9.43 -24.15 14.60
N LEU A 404 -9.60 -22.86 14.91
CA LEU A 404 -8.63 -22.12 15.72
C LEU A 404 -8.56 -22.64 17.17
N PRO A 405 -7.36 -22.68 17.77
CA PRO A 405 -7.20 -23.05 19.17
C PRO A 405 -8.02 -22.15 20.11
N LYS A 406 -8.73 -22.76 21.07
CA LYS A 406 -9.58 -22.00 22.00
C LYS A 406 -8.80 -21.08 22.95
N ASN A 407 -7.50 -21.35 23.16
CA ASN A 407 -6.65 -20.54 24.03
C ASN A 407 -6.24 -19.19 23.41
N ILE A 408 -6.49 -18.96 22.12
CA ILE A 408 -6.19 -17.69 21.44
C ILE A 408 -7.44 -16.86 21.13
N SER A 409 -8.64 -17.32 21.51
CA SER A 409 -9.90 -16.67 21.13
C SER A 409 -10.08 -15.24 21.65
N SER A 410 -9.35 -14.84 22.70
CA SER A 410 -9.34 -13.46 23.21
C SER A 410 -8.36 -12.53 22.48
N LEU A 411 -7.46 -13.09 21.66
CA LEU A 411 -6.37 -12.33 21.03
C LEU A 411 -6.76 -11.72 19.69
N TYR A 412 -7.92 -12.08 19.11
CA TYR A 412 -8.38 -11.58 17.82
C TYR A 412 -9.89 -11.28 17.82
N ASN A 413 -10.33 -10.46 16.88
CA ASN A 413 -11.74 -10.14 16.70
C ASN A 413 -12.44 -11.11 15.73
N ALA A 414 -13.14 -12.13 16.25
CA ALA A 414 -13.79 -13.16 15.44
C ALA A 414 -14.92 -12.65 14.53
N THR A 415 -15.40 -11.41 14.70
CA THR A 415 -16.42 -10.79 13.84
C THR A 415 -15.84 -9.83 12.80
N GLY A 416 -14.53 -9.59 12.83
CA GLY A 416 -13.86 -8.68 11.89
C GLY A 416 -13.55 -9.28 10.53
N ARG A 417 -13.24 -8.41 9.55
CA ARG A 417 -12.69 -8.78 8.23
C ARG A 417 -11.40 -9.59 8.45
N GLY A 418 -11.36 -10.81 7.91
CA GLY A 418 -10.17 -11.67 7.99
C GLY A 418 -9.25 -11.42 6.79
N PHE A 419 -7.93 -11.41 6.98
CA PHE A 419 -6.93 -11.18 5.93
C PHE A 419 -5.72 -12.12 6.14
N PRO A 420 -4.92 -12.45 5.10
CA PRO A 420 -5.03 -12.04 3.70
C PRO A 420 -6.16 -12.74 2.93
N ASP A 421 -6.41 -12.28 1.69
CA ASP A 421 -7.39 -12.90 0.76
C ASP A 421 -6.73 -13.91 -0.19
N ILE A 422 -5.52 -13.60 -0.65
CA ILE A 422 -4.68 -14.45 -1.52
C ILE A 422 -3.24 -14.46 -1.00
N ALA A 423 -2.38 -15.31 -1.56
CA ALA A 423 -0.96 -15.30 -1.26
C ALA A 423 -0.11 -15.60 -2.50
N ALA A 424 1.13 -15.09 -2.51
CA ALA A 424 2.15 -15.37 -3.51
C ALA A 424 3.52 -15.49 -2.83
N GLN A 425 4.56 -15.94 -3.55
CA GLN A 425 5.90 -16.05 -3.01
C GLN A 425 6.33 -14.71 -2.42
N GLY A 426 7.00 -14.73 -1.28
CA GLY A 426 7.53 -13.53 -0.64
C GLY A 426 8.85 -13.80 0.07
N TYR A 427 9.65 -14.72 -0.46
CA TYR A 427 10.85 -15.26 0.19
C TYR A 427 12.00 -15.36 -0.81
N HIS A 428 13.18 -14.87 -0.45
CA HIS A 428 14.41 -14.82 -1.26
C HIS A 428 14.23 -14.20 -2.64
N TYR A 429 13.50 -13.08 -2.73
CA TYR A 429 13.39 -12.33 -3.97
C TYR A 429 14.74 -11.73 -4.32
N VAL A 430 15.20 -11.99 -5.54
CA VAL A 430 16.36 -11.28 -6.08
C VAL A 430 15.91 -9.88 -6.50
N THR A 431 16.69 -8.88 -6.13
CA THR A 431 16.43 -7.46 -6.45
C THR A 431 17.76 -6.77 -6.70
N VAL A 432 17.83 -5.83 -7.64
CA VAL A 432 18.99 -4.95 -7.78
C VAL A 432 18.76 -3.68 -6.98
N TRP A 433 19.72 -3.35 -6.13
CA TRP A 433 19.67 -2.14 -5.32
C TRP A 433 21.07 -1.55 -5.19
N ASN A 434 21.19 -0.29 -5.58
CA ASN A 434 22.43 0.45 -5.72
C ASN A 434 23.51 -0.33 -6.51
N GLY A 435 23.11 -0.87 -7.66
CA GLY A 435 23.98 -1.64 -8.56
C GLY A 435 24.45 -2.99 -8.00
N THR A 436 23.80 -3.53 -6.97
CA THR A 436 24.13 -4.84 -6.39
C THR A 436 22.92 -5.73 -6.28
N ILE A 437 23.09 -7.05 -6.45
CA ILE A 437 22.02 -8.01 -6.22
C ILE A 437 21.87 -8.22 -4.72
N VAL A 438 20.68 -7.99 -4.20
CA VAL A 438 20.27 -8.27 -2.83
C VAL A 438 19.18 -9.34 -2.82
N SER A 439 19.00 -9.98 -1.67
CA SER A 439 17.93 -10.94 -1.42
C SER A 439 16.98 -10.37 -0.38
N LEU A 440 15.70 -10.33 -0.72
CA LEU A 440 14.66 -9.70 0.08
C LEU A 440 13.53 -10.67 0.41
N ASP A 441 12.99 -10.51 1.61
CA ASP A 441 11.78 -11.17 2.06
C ASP A 441 10.71 -10.14 2.37
N GLY A 442 9.44 -10.54 2.21
CA GLY A 442 8.30 -9.72 2.59
C GLY A 442 7.05 -10.00 1.76
N THR A 443 5.89 -9.66 2.31
CA THR A 443 4.63 -9.54 1.57
C THR A 443 4.68 -8.40 0.55
N SER A 444 5.58 -7.44 0.78
CA SER A 444 6.11 -6.51 -0.21
C SER A 444 6.53 -7.15 -1.53
N ALA A 445 7.08 -8.38 -1.53
CA ALA A 445 7.46 -9.07 -2.76
C ALA A 445 6.29 -9.86 -3.39
N ALA A 446 5.39 -10.35 -2.54
CA ALA A 446 4.20 -11.09 -2.97
C ALA A 446 3.18 -10.19 -3.67
N THR A 447 3.02 -8.95 -3.21
CA THR A 447 2.03 -7.99 -3.72
C THR A 447 2.25 -7.56 -5.18
N PRO A 448 3.44 -7.11 -5.61
CA PRO A 448 3.72 -6.80 -7.01
C PRO A 448 3.67 -8.06 -7.88
N THR A 449 4.02 -9.23 -7.34
CA THR A 449 3.87 -10.52 -8.04
C THR A 449 2.40 -10.79 -8.38
N ALA A 450 1.52 -10.73 -7.37
CA ALA A 450 0.09 -10.94 -7.55
C ALA A 450 -0.53 -9.88 -8.48
N SER A 451 -0.12 -8.61 -8.32
CA SER A 451 -0.59 -7.49 -9.14
C SER A 451 -0.21 -7.65 -10.62
N ALA A 452 1.03 -8.07 -10.90
CA ALA A 452 1.50 -8.33 -12.25
C ALA A 452 0.74 -9.48 -12.90
N ILE A 453 0.46 -10.56 -12.17
CA ILE A 453 -0.37 -11.68 -12.66
C ILE A 453 -1.79 -11.21 -12.97
N LEU A 454 -2.41 -10.44 -12.06
CA LEU A 454 -3.76 -9.92 -12.28
C LEU A 454 -3.82 -8.96 -13.49
N ALA A 455 -2.78 -8.15 -13.69
CA ALA A 455 -2.66 -7.31 -14.88
C ALA A 455 -2.61 -8.15 -16.16
N LEU A 456 -1.89 -9.28 -16.18
CA LEU A 456 -1.88 -10.20 -17.33
C LEU A 456 -3.25 -10.88 -17.54
N VAL A 457 -3.98 -11.19 -16.47
CA VAL A 457 -5.36 -11.70 -16.57
C VAL A 457 -6.29 -10.65 -17.19
N ASN A 458 -6.22 -9.40 -16.72
CA ASN A 458 -6.99 -8.28 -17.29
C ASN A 458 -6.66 -8.09 -18.78
N ASP A 459 -5.38 -8.14 -19.14
CA ASP A 459 -4.92 -8.06 -20.53
C ASP A 459 -5.58 -9.14 -21.42
N ALA A 460 -5.62 -10.39 -20.94
CA ALA A 460 -6.24 -11.51 -21.64
C ALA A 460 -7.76 -11.34 -21.80
N LEU A 461 -8.44 -10.88 -20.74
CA LEU A 461 -9.88 -10.65 -20.75
C LEU A 461 -10.27 -9.50 -21.69
N ILE A 462 -9.50 -8.41 -21.68
CA ILE A 462 -9.68 -7.29 -22.61
C ILE A 462 -9.43 -7.73 -24.05
N ALA A 463 -8.42 -8.57 -24.30
CA ALA A 463 -8.12 -9.08 -25.65
C ALA A 463 -9.23 -9.98 -26.20
N ALA A 464 -9.97 -10.63 -25.31
CA ALA A 464 -11.07 -11.51 -25.66
C ALA A 464 -12.45 -10.81 -25.67
N ASP A 465 -12.49 -9.48 -25.55
CA ASP A 465 -13.70 -8.65 -25.50
C ASP A 465 -14.67 -9.03 -24.36
N TRP A 466 -14.15 -9.47 -23.21
CA TRP A 466 -14.96 -9.81 -22.03
C TRP A 466 -15.29 -8.61 -21.12
N VAL A 467 -14.60 -7.48 -21.30
CA VAL A 467 -14.62 -6.31 -20.41
C VAL A 467 -15.09 -5.07 -21.15
#